data_AF-A0A5E4CAN7-F1
#
_entry.id   AF-A0A5E4CAN7-F1
#
_cell.length_a   1.000
_cell.length_b   1.000
_cell.length_c   1.000
_cell.angle_alpha   90.00
_cell.angle_beta   90.00
_cell.angle_gamma   90.00
#
_symmetry.space_group_name_H-M   'P 1'
#
loop_
_entity.id
_entity.type
_entity.pdbx_description
1 polymer ?
#
loop_
_entity_poly.entity_id
_entity_poly.type
_entity_poly.pdbx_seq_one_letter_code
_entity_poly.pdbx_strand_id
1 'polypeptide(L)' 'NGQWNQWGHWSGCSKSCDGGWERRIRTCQGAAITGQQCEGTGEEVRRCSEQRCP' A
#
# COMPACT_ATOMS: atom_id res chain seq x y z
N ASN A 1 15.70 8.28 -12.84
CA ASN A 1 15.27 7.64 -11.58
C ASN A 1 13.92 7.00 -11.80
N GLY A 2 13.68 5.80 -11.25
CA GLY A 2 12.34 5.22 -11.26
C GLY A 2 11.37 6.15 -10.53
N GLN A 3 10.19 6.37 -11.10
CA GLN A 3 9.13 7.18 -10.49
C GLN A 3 8.02 6.27 -10.02
N TRP A 4 7.60 6.44 -8.76
CA TRP A 4 6.44 5.73 -8.26
C TRP A 4 5.16 6.28 -8.91
N ASN A 5 4.32 5.37 -9.41
CA ASN A 5 2.94 5.72 -9.71
C ASN A 5 2.20 6.13 -8.43
N GLN A 6 1.04 6.76 -8.64
CA GLN A 6 0.11 7.00 -7.55
C GLN A 6 -0.20 5.68 -6.84
N TRP A 7 -0.34 5.76 -5.52
CA TRP A 7 -0.77 4.63 -4.72
C TRP A 7 -2.13 4.13 -5.19
N GLY A 8 -2.24 2.81 -5.32
CA GLY A 8 -3.54 2.17 -5.49
C GLY A 8 -4.44 2.40 -4.27
N HIS A 9 -5.70 2.02 -4.43
CA HIS A 9 -6.65 2.04 -3.33
C HIS A 9 -6.22 1.12 -2.20
N TRP A 10 -6.55 1.49 -0.97
CA TRP A 10 -6.46 0.58 0.16
C TRP A 10 -7.38 -0.61 -0.07
N SER A 11 -6.89 -1.80 0.26
CA SER A 11 -7.72 -2.99 0.36
C SER A 11 -8.80 -2.78 1.42
N GLY A 12 -9.84 -3.62 1.39
CA GLY A 12 -10.74 -3.73 2.53
C GLY A 12 -9.94 -4.04 3.81
N CYS A 13 -10.38 -3.48 4.93
CA CYS A 13 -9.81 -3.80 6.23
C CYS A 13 -10.04 -5.27 6.55
N SER A 14 -9.00 -5.97 7.02
CA SER A 14 -9.08 -7.40 7.36
C SER A 14 -10.07 -7.70 8.49
N LYS A 15 -10.37 -6.70 9.33
CA LYS A 15 -11.41 -6.77 10.35
C LYS A 15 -12.30 -5.54 10.27
N SER A 16 -13.56 -5.71 10.63
CA SER A 16 -14.52 -4.62 10.75
C SER A 16 -14.52 -3.95 12.14
N CYS A 17 -13.79 -4.49 13.12
CA CYS A 17 -13.63 -3.94 14.47
C CYS A 17 -12.44 -4.60 15.20
N ASP A 18 -12.09 -4.10 16.39
CA ASP A 18 -10.96 -4.52 17.25
C ASP A 18 -9.58 -4.46 16.59
N GLY A 19 -9.42 -3.58 15.59
CA GLY A 19 -8.17 -3.40 14.87
C GLY A 19 -7.94 -4.46 13.80
N GLY A 20 -8.01 -4.03 12.55
CA GLY A 20 -7.62 -4.78 11.36
C GLY A 20 -6.43 -4.15 10.65
N TRP A 21 -6.12 -4.71 9.49
CA TRP A 21 -5.06 -4.26 8.61
C TRP A 21 -5.59 -4.05 7.21
N GLU A 22 -5.15 -2.99 6.57
CA GLU A 22 -5.37 -2.76 5.15
C GLU A 22 -4.03 -2.46 4.47
N ARG A 23 -3.96 -2.83 3.20
CA ARG A 23 -2.75 -2.71 2.39
C ARG A 23 -3.04 -1.98 1.10
N ARG A 24 -2.06 -1.26 0.59
CA ARG A 24 -2.10 -0.67 -0.76
C ARG A 24 -0.78 -0.93 -1.47
N ILE A 25 -0.85 -0.95 -2.79
CA ILE A 25 0.28 -1.23 -3.66
C ILE A 25 0.43 -0.07 -4.64
N ARG A 26 1.68 0.27 -4.97
CA ARG A 26 2.04 1.18 -6.05
C ARG A 26 3.03 0.50 -6.99
N THR A 27 2.98 0.88 -8.25
CA THR A 27 3.89 0.34 -9.28
C THR A 27 5.02 1.33 -9.53
N CYS A 28 6.24 0.82 -9.66
CA CYS A 28 7.38 1.65 -10.06
C CYS A 28 7.38 1.80 -11.59
N GLN A 29 7.17 3.02 -12.08
CA GLN A 29 7.27 3.36 -13.49
C GLN A 29 8.73 3.69 -13.81
N GLY A 30 9.30 3.06 -14.83
CA GLY A 30 10.69 3.27 -15.25
C GLY A 30 11.66 2.15 -14.89
N ALA A 31 11.34 1.26 -13.93
CA ALA A 31 12.20 0.10 -13.64
C ALA A 31 12.41 -0.81 -14.87
N ALA A 32 11.37 -0.99 -15.68
CA ALA A 32 11.42 -1.78 -16.91
C ALA A 32 12.12 -1.08 -18.09
N ILE A 33 12.30 0.25 -18.04
CA ILE A 33 12.79 1.05 -19.19
C ILE A 33 14.22 1.54 -18.95
N THR A 34 14.54 1.99 -17.74
CA THR A 34 15.85 2.59 -17.42
C THR A 34 16.70 1.70 -16.51
N GLY A 35 16.17 0.58 -16.02
CA GLY A 35 16.83 -0.27 -15.02
C GLY A 35 16.94 0.38 -13.63
N GLN A 36 16.37 1.57 -13.44
CA GLN A 36 16.41 2.29 -12.18
C GLN A 36 15.21 1.91 -11.32
N GLN A 37 15.48 1.21 -10.22
CA GLN A 37 14.48 0.90 -9.21
C GLN A 37 14.04 2.18 -8.49
N CYS A 38 12.76 2.23 -8.10
CA CYS A 38 12.26 3.29 -7.27
C CYS A 38 12.73 3.09 -5.83
N GLU A 39 13.12 4.16 -5.14
CA GLU A 39 13.54 4.09 -3.75
C GLU A 39 12.32 3.89 -2.81
N GLY A 40 12.46 2.95 -1.87
CA GLY A 40 11.41 2.57 -0.92
C GLY A 40 10.57 1.36 -1.34
N THR A 41 9.51 1.07 -0.59
CA THR A 41 8.64 -0.10 -0.83
C THR A 41 7.50 0.21 -1.80
N GLY A 42 7.11 -0.81 -2.57
CA GLY A 42 5.91 -0.78 -3.42
C GLY A 42 4.63 -1.17 -2.69
N GLU A 43 4.74 -1.60 -1.44
CA GLU A 43 3.64 -2.01 -0.57
C GLU A 43 3.66 -1.17 0.71
N GLU A 44 2.48 -0.78 1.16
CA GLU A 44 2.26 -0.11 2.44
C GLU A 44 1.11 -0.81 3.17
N VAL A 45 1.27 -1.00 4.48
CA VAL A 45 0.30 -1.64 5.37
C VAL A 45 0.01 -0.69 6.52
N ARG A 46 -1.26 -0.50 6.87
CA ARG A 46 -1.67 0.31 8.02
C ARG A 46 -2.79 -0.34 8.81
N ARG A 47 -2.95 0.11 10.06
CA ARG A 47 -4.09 -0.27 10.90
C ARG A 47 -5.36 0.41 10.42
N CYS A 48 -6.45 -0.30 10.54
CA CYS A 48 -7.81 0.15 10.25
C CYS A 48 -8.77 -0.45 11.29
N SER A 49 -10.02 0.01 11.28
CA SER A 49 -11.08 -0.52 12.15
C SER A 49 -10.74 -0.59 13.65
N GLU A 50 -10.18 0.49 14.21
CA GLU A 50 -9.80 0.55 15.63
C GLU A 50 -11.00 0.65 16.60
N GLN A 51 -12.22 0.79 16.07
CA GLN A 51 -13.44 0.71 16.88
C GLN A 51 -13.59 -0.65 17.55
N ARG A 52 -14.09 -0.67 18.78
CA ARG A 52 -14.40 -1.92 19.47
C ARG A 52 -15.60 -2.62 18.84
N CYS A 53 -15.57 -3.95 18.83
CA CYS A 53 -16.74 -4.73 18.42
C CYS A 53 -17.89 -4.59 19.44
N PRO A 54 -19.17 -4.60 18.99
CA PRO A 54 -20.34 -4.61 19.86
C PRO A 54 -20.43 -5.83 20.79
#